data_AF-A0A7K9MU31-F1
#
_entry.id   AF-A0A7K9MU31-F1
#
_cell.length_a   1.000
_cell.length_b   1.000
_cell.length_c   1.000
_cell.angle_alpha   90.00
_cell.angle_beta   90.00
_cell.angle_gamma   90.00
#
_symmetry.space_group_name_H-M   'P 1'
#
loop_
_entity.id
_entity.type
_entity.pdbx_description
1 polymer ?
#
loop_
_entity_poly.entity_id
_entity_poly.type
_entity_poly.pdbx_seq_one_letter_code
_entity_poly.pdbx_strand_id
1 'polypeptide(L)'
;QGIVDEVRQSAQLMLNQLIQQLRTNIQLPACLRVIGYLRRMDVFTEAELRIKFLQARDAWLRSIQASVPDDDPYFHITKTIEACRVHLFDIVTQYRAIFSDEEPLLPPEGQALNEGAIFHSWVLQKVSEFLRTLERDLRRGVGGRLDSLLGQCMYFGLSFSRVGADFRGQLAPLFQRVAAAAFKKAVEEAVEKFREEMNSYTLISAPAVLGGSAGVPVPAAQPGTLQPPMVLLDFPPLACFLNGLLVAFNDLRLCCPVALAQDVTACLEDALGEV
;
A
#
# COMPACT_ATOMS: atom_id res chain seq x y z
N GLN A 1 53.13 18.74 18.75
CA GLN A 1 51.77 19.08 18.28
C GLN A 1 51.31 18.14 17.15
N GLY A 2 52.10 17.87 16.10
CA GLY A 2 51.68 17.01 14.97
C GLY A 2 51.11 15.62 15.30
N ILE A 3 51.70 14.86 16.24
CA ILE A 3 51.23 13.49 16.57
C ILE A 3 49.81 13.50 17.17
N VAL A 4 49.47 14.49 18.00
CA VAL A 4 48.14 14.58 18.61
C VAL A 4 47.09 14.90 17.55
N ASP A 5 47.42 15.76 16.60
CA ASP A 5 46.55 16.11 15.48
C ASP A 5 46.36 14.93 14.52
N GLU A 6 47.42 14.16 14.24
CA GLU A 6 47.36 12.93 13.44
C GLU A 6 46.48 11.85 14.09
N VAL A 7 46.62 11.63 15.41
CA VAL A 7 45.78 10.67 16.15
C VAL A 7 44.32 11.11 16.11
N ARG A 8 44.04 12.41 16.29
CA ARG A 8 42.68 12.95 16.22
C ARG A 8 42.08 12.79 14.82
N GLN A 9 42.86 13.05 13.78
CA GLN A 9 42.42 12.89 12.39
C GLN A 9 42.13 11.42 12.08
N SER A 10 42.99 10.51 12.52
CA SER A 10 42.80 9.06 12.37
C SER A 10 41.53 8.56 13.09
N ALA A 11 41.28 9.03 14.31
CA ALA A 11 40.06 8.71 15.05
C ALA A 11 38.79 9.22 14.34
N GLN A 12 38.82 10.43 13.79
CA GLN A 12 37.70 10.97 13.00
C GLN A 12 37.46 10.18 11.72
N LEU A 13 38.52 9.76 11.02
CA LEU A 13 38.42 8.91 9.85
C LEU A 13 37.78 7.55 10.18
N MET A 14 38.23 6.92 11.28
CA MET A 14 37.64 5.67 11.76
C MET A 14 36.16 5.82 12.09
N LEU A 15 35.78 6.89 12.80
CA LEU A 15 34.38 7.20 13.14
C LEU A 15 33.52 7.31 11.88
N ASN A 16 34.00 8.07 10.89
CA ASN A 16 33.30 8.23 9.62
C ASN A 16 33.15 6.90 8.89
N GLN A 17 34.21 6.09 8.83
CA GLN A 17 34.17 4.80 8.16
C GLN A 17 33.19 3.82 8.83
N LEU A 18 33.15 3.78 10.16
CA LEU A 18 32.19 2.97 10.92
C LEU A 18 30.74 3.41 10.65
N ILE A 19 30.47 4.72 10.64
CA ILE A 19 29.13 5.24 10.31
C ILE A 19 28.76 4.92 8.85
N GLN A 20 29.71 5.02 7.91
CA GLN A 20 29.47 4.65 6.51
C GLN A 20 29.14 3.17 6.35
N GLN A 21 29.76 2.27 7.11
CA GLN A 21 29.40 0.85 7.09
C GLN A 21 27.94 0.62 7.51
N LEU A 22 27.44 1.38 8.50
CA LEU A 22 26.02 1.32 8.91
C LEU A 22 25.05 1.80 7.81
N ARG A 23 25.52 2.56 6.81
CA ARG A 23 24.74 3.04 5.66
C ARG A 23 24.69 2.04 4.48
N THR A 24 25.12 0.80 4.70
CA THR A 24 25.12 -0.26 3.67
C THR A 24 24.18 -1.40 4.04
N ASN A 25 24.08 -2.44 3.20
CA ASN A 25 23.35 -3.67 3.53
C ASN A 25 24.14 -4.53 4.54
N ILE A 26 24.32 -4.01 5.76
CA ILE A 26 25.08 -4.65 6.83
C ILE A 26 24.22 -5.67 7.59
N GLN A 27 24.80 -6.85 7.82
CA GLN A 27 24.17 -7.93 8.58
C GLN A 27 24.32 -7.72 10.09
N LEU A 28 23.40 -8.28 10.88
CA LEU A 28 23.36 -8.10 12.34
C LEU A 28 24.72 -8.34 13.05
N PRO A 29 25.48 -9.42 12.80
CA PRO A 29 26.76 -9.63 13.48
C PRO A 29 27.79 -8.53 13.19
N ALA A 30 27.82 -8.02 11.97
CA ALA A 30 28.69 -6.91 11.60
C ALA A 30 28.22 -5.59 12.24
N CYS A 31 26.90 -5.38 12.31
CA CYS A 31 26.28 -4.25 12.97
C CYS A 31 26.66 -4.16 14.46
N LEU A 32 26.57 -5.30 15.18
CA LEU A 32 26.99 -5.41 16.58
C LEU A 32 28.47 -5.07 16.78
N ARG A 33 29.35 -5.54 15.88
CA ARG A 33 30.78 -5.20 15.93
C ARG A 33 31.03 -3.71 15.73
N VAL A 34 30.41 -3.11 14.71
CA VAL A 34 30.56 -1.68 14.39
C VAL A 34 30.08 -0.82 15.56
N ILE A 35 28.90 -1.12 16.12
CA ILE A 35 28.39 -0.40 17.29
C ILE A 35 29.27 -0.64 18.53
N GLY A 36 29.79 -1.86 18.71
CA GLY A 36 30.75 -2.15 19.77
C GLY A 36 32.03 -1.31 19.69
N TYR A 37 32.54 -1.05 18.48
CA TYR A 37 33.66 -0.12 18.29
C TYR A 37 33.26 1.32 18.58
N LEU A 38 32.10 1.78 18.09
CA LEU A 38 31.60 3.13 18.36
C LEU A 38 31.41 3.40 19.86
N ARG A 39 30.91 2.43 20.64
CA ARG A 39 30.84 2.52 22.11
C ARG A 39 32.22 2.67 22.74
N ARG A 40 33.23 1.92 22.29
CA ARG A 40 34.60 1.98 22.82
C ARG A 40 35.33 3.28 22.49
N MET A 41 34.92 3.97 21.43
CA MET A 41 35.49 5.28 21.10
C MET A 41 35.00 6.39 22.05
N ASP A 42 33.93 6.14 22.81
CA ASP A 42 33.37 7.03 23.84
C ASP A 42 33.09 8.46 23.34
N VAL A 43 32.67 8.57 22.06
CA VAL A 43 32.35 9.85 21.39
C VAL A 43 30.86 10.18 21.48
N PHE A 44 30.01 9.19 21.74
CA PHE A 44 28.56 9.34 21.78
C PHE A 44 28.00 8.78 23.09
N THR A 45 27.03 9.49 23.65
CA THR A 45 26.11 8.91 24.63
C THR A 45 25.27 7.80 24.00
N GLU A 46 24.66 6.94 24.82
CA GLU A 46 23.83 5.84 24.31
C GLU A 46 22.62 6.35 23.49
N ALA A 47 22.01 7.46 23.90
CA ALA A 47 20.93 8.12 23.15
C ALA A 47 21.41 8.67 21.79
N GLU A 48 22.58 9.31 21.75
CA GLU A 48 23.18 9.79 20.50
C GLU A 48 23.54 8.63 19.57
N LEU A 49 24.04 7.52 20.12
CA LEU A 49 24.39 6.34 19.35
C LEU A 49 23.16 5.68 18.70
N ARG A 50 22.03 5.60 19.43
CA ARG A 50 20.73 5.18 18.89
C ARG A 50 20.29 6.06 17.72
N ILE A 51 20.35 7.38 17.89
CA ILE A 51 20.00 8.35 16.84
C ILE A 51 20.92 8.18 15.63
N LYS A 52 22.24 8.10 15.84
CA LYS A 52 23.21 7.91 14.76
C LYS A 52 23.01 6.60 14.01
N PHE A 53 22.70 5.52 14.72
CA PHE A 53 22.34 4.24 14.13
C PHE A 53 21.11 4.39 13.24
N LEU A 54 19.99 4.90 13.79
CA LEU A 54 18.74 5.05 13.03
C LEU A 54 18.91 5.98 11.82
N GLN A 55 19.66 7.08 11.96
CA GLN A 55 19.99 7.96 10.84
C GLN A 55 20.79 7.26 9.74
N ALA A 56 21.77 6.44 10.10
CA ALA A 56 22.57 5.69 9.13
C ALA A 56 21.75 4.62 8.41
N ARG A 57 20.93 3.86 9.16
CA ARG A 57 20.02 2.86 8.60
C ARG A 57 18.93 3.49 7.73
N ASP A 58 18.40 4.64 8.13
CA ASP A 58 17.40 5.40 7.36
C ASP A 58 17.99 5.92 6.05
N ALA A 59 19.23 6.44 6.06
CA ALA A 59 19.91 6.86 4.84
C ALA A 59 20.08 5.71 3.84
N TRP A 60 20.42 4.51 4.34
CA TRP A 60 20.48 3.30 3.52
C TRP A 60 19.10 2.92 2.97
N LEU A 61 18.08 2.85 3.82
CA LEU A 61 16.72 2.51 3.39
C LEU A 61 16.21 3.47 2.31
N ARG A 62 16.42 4.78 2.49
CA ARG A 62 16.05 5.79 1.48
C ARG A 62 16.77 5.56 0.15
N SER A 63 18.03 5.12 0.17
CA SER A 63 18.76 4.79 -1.07
C SER A 63 18.13 3.59 -1.80
N ILE A 64 17.63 2.60 -1.06
CA ILE A 64 16.91 1.46 -1.65
C ILE A 64 15.57 1.92 -2.22
N GLN A 65 14.80 2.70 -1.46
CA GLN A 65 13.52 3.25 -1.92
C GLN A 65 13.69 4.14 -3.17
N ALA A 66 14.73 4.98 -3.21
CA ALA A 66 15.04 5.83 -4.35
C ALA A 66 15.47 5.03 -5.60
N SER A 67 15.87 3.77 -5.46
CA SER A 67 16.20 2.89 -6.58
C SER A 67 14.98 2.20 -7.19
N VAL A 68 13.80 2.31 -6.56
CA VAL A 68 12.56 1.75 -7.09
C VAL A 68 12.06 2.63 -8.25
N PRO A 69 11.84 2.07 -9.46
CA PRO A 69 11.28 2.83 -10.59
C PRO A 69 9.91 3.41 -10.25
N ASP A 70 9.71 4.70 -10.53
CA ASP A 70 8.47 5.45 -10.23
C ASP A 70 7.58 5.67 -11.47
N ASP A 71 7.88 5.00 -12.59
CA ASP A 71 7.16 5.16 -13.86
C ASP A 71 5.73 4.60 -13.80
N ASP A 72 5.60 3.34 -13.38
CA ASP A 72 4.32 2.64 -13.23
C ASP A 72 3.90 2.62 -11.75
N PRO A 73 2.77 3.24 -11.36
CA PRO A 73 2.35 3.35 -9.96
C PRO A 73 2.17 1.99 -9.28
N TYR A 74 1.61 1.00 -10.00
CA TYR A 74 1.36 -0.34 -9.45
C TYR A 74 2.68 -1.07 -9.16
N PHE A 75 3.63 -1.02 -10.09
CA PHE A 75 4.95 -1.59 -9.94
C PHE A 75 5.73 -0.89 -8.81
N HIS A 76 5.74 0.45 -8.81
CA HIS A 76 6.40 1.25 -7.79
C HIS A 76 5.90 0.88 -6.39
N ILE A 77 4.57 0.87 -6.18
CA ILE A 77 4.03 0.58 -4.84
C ILE A 77 4.25 -0.88 -4.42
N THR A 78 4.13 -1.83 -5.35
CA THR A 78 4.41 -3.27 -5.07
C THR A 78 5.85 -3.45 -4.58
N LYS A 79 6.81 -2.85 -5.29
CA LYS A 79 8.23 -2.91 -4.92
C LYS A 79 8.52 -2.15 -3.64
N THR A 80 7.86 -1.02 -3.42
CA THR A 80 7.96 -0.25 -2.19
C THR A 80 7.46 -1.04 -0.98
N ILE A 81 6.32 -1.74 -1.09
CA ILE A 81 5.78 -2.59 -0.02
C ILE A 81 6.79 -3.70 0.34
N GLU A 82 7.33 -4.38 -0.67
CA GLU A 82 8.32 -5.45 -0.50
C GLU A 82 9.59 -4.96 0.19
N ALA A 83 10.19 -3.88 -0.34
CA ALA A 83 11.42 -3.29 0.19
C ALA A 83 11.23 -2.76 1.62
N CYS A 84 10.15 -2.02 1.87
CA CYS A 84 9.85 -1.50 3.21
C CYS A 84 9.66 -2.64 4.21
N ARG A 85 8.86 -3.66 3.87
CA ARG A 85 8.58 -4.78 4.78
C ARG A 85 9.86 -5.50 5.20
N VAL A 86 10.72 -5.84 4.24
CA VAL A 86 11.96 -6.57 4.52
C VAL A 86 12.94 -5.69 5.29
N HIS A 87 13.26 -4.52 4.75
CA HIS A 87 14.37 -3.72 5.29
C HIS A 87 14.02 -2.98 6.58
N LEU A 88 12.77 -2.53 6.77
CA LEU A 88 12.38 -1.97 8.06
C LEU A 88 12.39 -3.05 9.14
N PHE A 89 11.96 -4.28 8.85
CA PHE A 89 12.00 -5.37 9.82
C PHE A 89 13.44 -5.72 10.23
N ASP A 90 14.37 -5.73 9.26
CA ASP A 90 15.80 -5.93 9.53
C ASP A 90 16.35 -4.82 10.44
N ILE A 91 16.04 -3.55 10.14
CA ILE A 91 16.50 -2.41 10.95
C ILE A 91 15.94 -2.48 12.37
N VAL A 92 14.65 -2.82 12.52
CA VAL A 92 14.02 -2.99 13.83
C VAL A 92 14.67 -4.13 14.60
N THR A 93 14.91 -5.27 13.96
CA THR A 93 15.57 -6.43 14.57
C THR A 93 16.99 -6.08 15.01
N GLN A 94 17.74 -5.37 14.16
CA GLN A 94 19.08 -4.90 14.47
C GLN A 94 19.07 -3.94 15.66
N TYR A 95 18.18 -2.95 15.65
CA TYR A 95 18.05 -1.98 16.73
C TYR A 95 17.78 -2.66 18.07
N ARG A 96 16.77 -3.54 18.13
CA ARG A 96 16.41 -4.27 19.37
C ARG A 96 17.55 -5.15 19.89
N ALA A 97 18.28 -5.82 18.99
CA ALA A 97 19.41 -6.66 19.38
C ALA A 97 20.62 -5.85 19.89
N ILE A 98 20.80 -4.61 19.42
CA ILE A 98 21.94 -3.76 19.76
C ILE A 98 21.70 -2.97 21.06
N PHE A 99 20.49 -2.46 21.22
CA PHE A 99 20.13 -1.51 22.28
C PHE A 99 19.28 -2.14 23.40
N SER A 100 18.89 -3.41 23.26
CA SER A 100 18.19 -4.18 24.30
C SER A 100 17.00 -3.43 24.91
N ASP A 101 16.14 -2.89 24.06
CA ASP A 101 14.84 -2.34 24.49
C ASP A 101 13.90 -3.51 24.90
N GLU A 102 14.28 -4.26 25.94
CA GLU A 102 13.30 -4.97 26.76
C GLU A 102 12.69 -3.92 27.67
N GLU A 103 11.46 -3.54 27.36
CA GLU A 103 10.63 -2.62 28.13
C GLU A 103 10.61 -3.11 29.59
N PRO A 104 11.31 -2.44 30.53
CA PRO A 104 11.29 -2.86 31.91
C PRO A 104 9.84 -2.73 32.39
N LEU A 105 9.30 -3.78 33.04
CA LEU A 105 7.95 -3.78 33.60
C LEU A 105 7.69 -2.59 34.56
N LEU A 106 8.76 -1.91 35.00
CA LEU A 106 8.75 -0.66 35.75
C LEU A 106 9.80 0.29 35.15
N PRO A 107 9.41 1.43 34.55
CA PRO A 107 10.37 2.40 34.07
C PRO A 107 11.15 2.99 35.27
N PRO A 108 12.49 2.96 35.29
CA PRO A 108 13.26 3.78 36.22
C PRO A 108 12.97 5.25 35.90
N GLU A 109 12.73 6.05 36.93
CA GLU A 109 12.30 7.44 36.81
C GLU A 109 13.15 8.23 35.80
N GLY A 110 12.52 8.73 34.73
CA GLY A 110 13.04 9.79 33.86
C GLY A 110 13.93 9.41 32.66
N GLN A 111 14.74 8.34 32.70
CA GLN A 111 15.73 8.05 31.63
C GLN A 111 15.28 7.03 30.58
N ALA A 112 14.64 5.93 30.97
CA ALA A 112 14.23 4.87 30.03
C ALA A 112 13.13 5.33 29.03
N LEU A 113 12.31 6.30 29.42
CA LEU A 113 11.22 6.84 28.60
C LEU A 113 11.73 7.55 27.34
N ASN A 114 12.87 8.24 27.41
CA ASN A 114 13.42 8.96 26.26
C ASN A 114 14.04 8.03 25.22
N GLU A 115 14.64 6.91 25.65
CA GLU A 115 15.37 6.02 24.76
C GLU A 115 14.44 5.12 23.93
N GLY A 116 13.41 4.54 24.55
CA GLY A 116 12.37 3.81 23.84
C GLY A 116 11.54 4.73 22.93
N ALA A 117 11.29 5.98 23.35
CA ALA A 117 10.57 6.96 22.53
C ALA A 117 11.29 7.28 21.22
N ILE A 118 12.64 7.29 21.17
CA ILE A 118 13.41 7.51 19.94
C ILE A 118 13.06 6.43 18.90
N PHE A 119 13.05 5.16 19.32
CA PHE A 119 12.73 4.03 18.44
C PHE A 119 11.29 4.08 17.96
N HIS A 120 10.33 4.21 18.87
CA HIS A 120 8.91 4.22 18.51
C HIS A 120 8.55 5.42 17.62
N SER A 121 9.12 6.60 17.88
CA SER A 121 8.94 7.78 17.04
C SER A 121 9.48 7.54 15.63
N TRP A 122 10.66 6.92 15.51
CA TRP A 122 11.23 6.58 14.22
C TRP A 122 10.37 5.57 13.46
N VAL A 123 9.90 4.49 14.11
CA VAL A 123 9.02 3.49 13.48
C VAL A 123 7.72 4.14 12.99
N LEU A 124 7.09 4.98 13.83
CA LEU A 124 5.87 5.69 13.46
C LEU A 124 6.10 6.63 12.27
N GLN A 125 7.23 7.32 12.24
CA GLN A 125 7.63 8.15 11.09
C GLN A 125 7.77 7.31 9.82
N LYS A 126 8.42 6.14 9.87
CA LYS A 126 8.56 5.25 8.70
C LYS A 126 7.21 4.73 8.20
N VAL A 127 6.31 4.36 9.11
CA VAL A 127 4.93 3.96 8.77
C VAL A 127 4.18 5.12 8.09
N SER A 128 4.28 6.34 8.63
CA SER A 128 3.66 7.52 8.04
C SER A 128 4.22 7.86 6.65
N GLU A 129 5.53 7.72 6.45
CA GLU A 129 6.15 7.86 5.12
C GLU A 129 5.62 6.82 4.13
N PHE A 130 5.54 5.55 4.54
CA PHE A 130 4.98 4.49 3.71
C PHE A 130 3.52 4.76 3.33
N LEU A 131 2.67 5.13 4.29
CA LEU A 131 1.26 5.43 4.03
C LEU A 131 1.07 6.61 3.06
N ARG A 132 1.93 7.64 3.15
CA ARG A 132 1.93 8.76 2.19
C ARG A 132 2.32 8.31 0.78
N THR A 133 3.34 7.46 0.65
CA THR A 133 3.73 6.89 -0.66
C THR A 133 2.61 6.01 -1.24
N LEU A 134 2.00 5.16 -0.40
CA LEU A 134 0.86 4.34 -0.78
C LEU A 134 -0.31 5.21 -1.27
N GLU A 135 -0.69 6.23 -0.52
CA GLU A 135 -1.75 7.15 -0.91
C GLU A 135 -1.44 7.86 -2.24
N ARG A 136 -0.21 8.32 -2.44
CA ARG A 136 0.24 8.96 -3.67
C ARG A 136 0.07 8.04 -4.88
N ASP A 137 0.55 6.80 -4.78
CA ASP A 137 0.51 5.85 -5.91
C ASP A 137 -0.92 5.37 -6.19
N LEU A 138 -1.71 5.14 -5.14
CA LEU A 138 -3.13 4.83 -5.26
C LEU A 138 -3.89 5.94 -6.01
N ARG A 139 -3.60 7.21 -5.74
CA ARG A 139 -4.21 8.35 -6.44
C ARG A 139 -3.77 8.47 -7.90
N ARG A 140 -2.55 8.05 -8.24
CA ARG A 140 -2.06 8.02 -9.64
C ARG A 140 -2.76 6.95 -10.48
N GLY A 141 -3.37 5.95 -9.84
CA GLY A 141 -4.07 4.85 -10.48
C GLY A 141 -3.19 3.60 -10.55
N VAL A 142 -3.64 2.55 -9.87
CA VAL A 142 -2.93 1.26 -9.75
C VAL A 142 -3.60 0.12 -10.54
N GLY A 143 -4.54 0.45 -11.42
CA GLY A 143 -5.30 -0.52 -12.21
C GLY A 143 -6.22 -1.41 -11.36
N GLY A 144 -6.65 -2.54 -11.95
CA GLY A 144 -7.71 -3.40 -11.37
C GLY A 144 -7.28 -4.36 -10.26
N ARG A 145 -5.98 -4.44 -9.92
CA ARG A 145 -5.46 -5.39 -8.90
C ARG A 145 -5.34 -4.77 -7.51
N LEU A 146 -6.37 -4.02 -7.11
CA LEU A 146 -6.43 -3.30 -5.84
C LEU A 146 -6.45 -4.26 -4.64
N ASP A 147 -7.10 -5.41 -4.79
CA ASP A 147 -7.19 -6.52 -3.83
C ASP A 147 -5.80 -7.09 -3.48
N SER A 148 -4.95 -7.28 -4.49
CA SER A 148 -3.59 -7.78 -4.32
C SER A 148 -2.75 -6.81 -3.50
N LEU A 149 -2.83 -5.51 -3.80
CA LEU A 149 -2.13 -4.47 -3.05
C LEU A 149 -2.64 -4.37 -1.61
N LEU A 150 -3.96 -4.44 -1.41
CA LEU A 150 -4.56 -4.45 -0.07
C LEU A 150 -4.05 -5.65 0.74
N GLY A 151 -4.04 -6.84 0.16
CA GLY A 151 -3.52 -8.06 0.80
C GLY A 151 -2.05 -7.92 1.20
N GLN A 152 -1.21 -7.37 0.33
CA GLN A 152 0.21 -7.13 0.61
C GLN A 152 0.39 -6.10 1.75
N CYS A 153 -0.34 -4.98 1.72
CA CYS A 153 -0.32 -3.98 2.78
C CYS A 153 -0.83 -4.53 4.12
N MET A 154 -1.89 -5.34 4.11
CA MET A 154 -2.42 -6.00 5.31
C MET A 154 -1.41 -6.97 5.91
N TYR A 155 -0.75 -7.78 5.07
CA TYR A 155 0.31 -8.67 5.53
C TYR A 155 1.50 -7.89 6.11
N PHE A 156 1.90 -6.79 5.45
CA PHE A 156 2.94 -5.91 5.97
C PHE A 156 2.56 -5.33 7.34
N GLY A 157 1.36 -4.75 7.48
CA GLY A 157 0.88 -4.24 8.77
C GLY A 157 0.79 -5.32 9.86
N LEU A 158 0.36 -6.53 9.51
CA LEU A 158 0.35 -7.68 10.43
C LEU A 158 1.77 -8.08 10.85
N SER A 159 2.75 -8.06 9.94
CA SER A 159 4.14 -8.36 10.31
C SER A 159 4.72 -7.34 11.29
N PHE A 160 4.27 -6.08 11.19
CA PHE A 160 4.70 -4.97 12.05
C PHE A 160 3.94 -4.88 13.38
N SER A 161 2.83 -5.62 13.56
CA SER A 161 2.17 -5.72 14.87
C SER A 161 3.08 -6.35 15.93
N ARG A 162 3.97 -7.25 15.53
CA ARG A 162 5.01 -7.87 16.39
C ARG A 162 6.01 -6.86 16.96
N VAL A 163 6.12 -5.69 16.34
CA VAL A 163 7.01 -4.61 16.77
C VAL A 163 6.23 -3.43 17.37
N GLY A 164 4.92 -3.60 17.61
CA GLY A 164 4.05 -2.60 18.22
C GLY A 164 3.55 -1.52 17.24
N ALA A 165 3.67 -1.74 15.93
CA ALA A 165 3.36 -0.74 14.90
C ALA A 165 2.32 -1.25 13.89
N ASP A 166 1.18 -1.76 14.36
CA ASP A 166 0.08 -2.17 13.49
C ASP A 166 -0.61 -0.95 12.87
N PHE A 167 -0.51 -0.81 11.55
CA PHE A 167 -1.13 0.28 10.79
C PHE A 167 -2.31 -0.15 9.94
N ARG A 168 -2.81 -1.40 10.07
CA ARG A 168 -3.89 -1.92 9.22
C ARG A 168 -5.17 -1.09 9.32
N GLY A 169 -5.45 -0.52 10.49
CA GLY A 169 -6.58 0.39 10.69
C GLY A 169 -6.54 1.65 9.82
N GLN A 170 -5.35 2.06 9.36
CA GLN A 170 -5.17 3.23 8.49
C GLN A 170 -5.27 2.89 7.00
N LEU A 171 -5.25 1.61 6.63
CA LEU A 171 -5.33 1.18 5.22
C LEU A 171 -6.76 1.30 4.68
N ALA A 172 -7.76 0.93 5.47
CA ALA A 172 -9.16 0.89 5.04
C ALA A 172 -9.63 2.18 4.32
N PRO A 173 -9.47 3.40 4.88
CA PRO A 173 -9.92 4.62 4.21
C PRO A 173 -9.18 4.91 2.89
N LEU A 174 -7.90 4.51 2.78
CA LEU A 174 -7.12 4.74 1.57
C LEU A 174 -7.66 3.91 0.40
N PHE A 175 -7.91 2.62 0.65
CA PHE A 175 -8.43 1.69 -0.35
C PHE A 175 -9.91 1.91 -0.65
N GLN A 176 -10.72 2.26 0.36
CA GLN A 176 -12.14 2.64 0.20
C GLN A 176 -12.32 3.74 -0.83
N ARG A 177 -11.56 4.83 -0.70
CA ARG A 177 -11.65 5.97 -1.60
C ARG A 177 -11.32 5.61 -3.05
N VAL A 178 -10.32 4.75 -3.26
CA VAL A 178 -9.92 4.30 -4.61
C VAL A 178 -10.98 3.39 -5.22
N ALA A 179 -11.51 2.44 -4.44
CA ALA A 179 -12.56 1.54 -4.89
C ALA A 179 -13.85 2.31 -5.24
N ALA A 180 -14.24 3.27 -4.41
CA ALA A 180 -15.40 4.14 -4.67
C ALA A 180 -15.21 4.97 -5.95
N ALA A 181 -14.05 5.61 -6.12
CA ALA A 181 -13.75 6.40 -7.30
C ALA A 181 -13.71 5.55 -8.58
N ALA A 182 -13.13 4.34 -8.52
CA ALA A 182 -13.10 3.41 -9.64
C ALA A 182 -14.51 2.93 -10.02
N PHE A 183 -15.33 2.57 -9.04
CA PHE A 183 -16.71 2.17 -9.27
C PHE A 183 -17.53 3.29 -9.92
N LYS A 184 -17.46 4.50 -9.33
CA LYS A 184 -18.16 5.67 -9.87
C LYS A 184 -17.76 5.97 -11.32
N LYS A 185 -16.45 5.97 -11.62
CA LYS A 185 -15.94 6.16 -12.97
C LYS A 185 -16.45 5.11 -13.96
N ALA A 186 -16.48 3.83 -13.55
CA ALA A 186 -16.98 2.75 -14.40
C ALA A 186 -18.49 2.88 -14.68
N VAL A 187 -19.27 3.35 -13.70
CA VAL A 187 -20.70 3.63 -13.86
C VAL A 187 -20.92 4.84 -14.79
N GLU A 188 -20.19 5.92 -14.60
CA GLU A 188 -20.22 7.10 -15.49
C GLU A 188 -19.88 6.72 -16.94
N GLU A 189 -18.83 5.92 -17.14
CA GLU A 189 -18.46 5.40 -18.47
C GLU A 189 -19.58 4.53 -19.09
N ALA A 190 -20.30 3.76 -18.28
CA ALA A 190 -21.44 2.97 -18.75
C ALA A 190 -22.64 3.85 -19.17
N VAL A 191 -22.94 4.91 -18.39
CA VAL A 191 -24.01 5.88 -18.70
C VAL A 191 -23.69 6.66 -19.98
N GLU A 192 -22.46 7.17 -20.12
CA GLU A 192 -22.06 7.92 -21.31
C GLU A 192 -22.12 7.03 -22.56
N LYS A 193 -21.62 5.79 -22.46
CA LYS A 193 -21.73 4.82 -23.56
C LYS A 193 -23.19 4.51 -23.92
N PHE A 194 -24.08 4.39 -22.93
CA PHE A 194 -25.50 4.20 -23.18
C PHE A 194 -26.10 5.38 -23.96
N ARG A 195 -25.80 6.62 -23.56
CA ARG A 195 -26.26 7.84 -24.25
C ARG A 195 -25.77 7.90 -25.69
N GLU A 196 -24.49 7.60 -25.92
CA GLU A 196 -23.90 7.54 -27.26
C GLU A 196 -24.60 6.50 -28.14
N GLU A 197 -24.80 5.28 -27.63
CA GLU A 197 -25.49 4.22 -28.36
C GLU A 197 -26.96 4.60 -28.65
N MET A 198 -27.64 5.22 -27.68
CA MET A 198 -29.04 5.65 -27.82
C MET A 198 -29.22 6.72 -28.90
N ASN A 199 -28.25 7.62 -29.10
CA ASN A 199 -28.28 8.63 -30.18
C ASN A 199 -28.29 8.00 -31.58
N SER A 200 -27.73 6.80 -31.73
CA SER A 200 -27.68 6.05 -32.99
C SER A 200 -28.73 4.94 -33.08
N TYR A 201 -29.47 4.70 -31.99
CA TYR A 201 -30.41 3.59 -31.88
C TYR A 201 -31.68 3.88 -32.67
N THR A 202 -32.02 2.96 -33.59
CA THR A 202 -33.28 2.98 -34.33
C THR A 202 -34.05 1.70 -34.04
N LEU A 203 -35.31 1.86 -33.60
CA LEU A 203 -36.22 0.75 -33.24
C LEU A 203 -36.56 -0.19 -34.42
N ILE A 204 -36.07 0.10 -35.63
CA ILE A 204 -36.61 -0.45 -36.88
C ILE A 204 -35.79 -1.62 -37.45
N SER A 205 -34.59 -1.91 -36.92
CA SER A 205 -33.79 -3.01 -37.43
C SER A 205 -33.42 -3.97 -36.32
N ALA A 206 -34.33 -4.89 -36.00
CA ALA A 206 -33.90 -6.18 -35.44
C ALA A 206 -32.88 -6.76 -36.44
N PRO A 207 -31.62 -7.00 -36.05
CA PRO A 207 -30.74 -7.78 -36.90
C PRO A 207 -31.41 -9.14 -37.04
N ALA A 208 -31.74 -9.52 -38.28
CA ALA A 208 -32.28 -10.83 -38.63
C ALA A 208 -31.28 -11.99 -38.39
N VAL A 209 -30.37 -11.86 -37.42
CA VAL A 209 -29.38 -12.88 -37.06
C VAL A 209 -30.02 -13.97 -36.18
N LEU A 210 -31.24 -13.75 -35.68
CA LEU A 210 -32.07 -14.80 -35.05
C LEU A 210 -33.39 -15.03 -35.78
N GLY A 211 -33.47 -14.69 -37.08
CA GLY A 211 -34.61 -15.00 -37.95
C GLY A 211 -34.83 -16.50 -38.24
N GLY A 212 -34.30 -17.39 -37.40
CA GLY A 212 -34.71 -18.79 -37.35
C GLY A 212 -35.97 -18.88 -36.50
N SER A 213 -37.07 -19.30 -37.11
CA SER A 213 -38.39 -19.56 -36.53
C SER A 213 -38.42 -20.71 -35.52
N ALA A 214 -37.45 -20.77 -34.62
CA ALA A 214 -37.42 -21.65 -33.46
C ALA A 214 -37.04 -20.76 -32.28
N GLY A 215 -38.02 -20.44 -31.43
CA GLY A 215 -37.75 -19.76 -30.17
C GLY A 215 -36.62 -20.50 -29.46
N VAL A 216 -35.51 -19.82 -29.20
CA VAL A 216 -34.42 -20.37 -28.39
C VAL A 216 -35.09 -20.84 -27.10
N PRO A 217 -35.05 -22.14 -26.75
CA PRO A 217 -35.68 -22.61 -25.53
C PRO A 217 -35.03 -21.86 -24.38
N VAL A 218 -35.79 -21.02 -23.69
CA VAL A 218 -35.33 -20.39 -22.45
C VAL A 218 -35.09 -21.55 -21.49
N PRO A 219 -33.83 -21.84 -21.10
CA PRO A 219 -33.58 -22.91 -20.14
C PRO A 219 -34.30 -22.52 -18.87
N ALA A 220 -35.19 -23.38 -18.35
CA ALA A 220 -35.87 -23.10 -17.09
C ALA A 220 -34.83 -22.78 -16.01
N ALA A 221 -34.94 -21.60 -15.39
CA ALA A 221 -34.02 -21.14 -14.36
C ALA A 221 -33.88 -22.22 -13.28
N GLN A 222 -32.67 -22.77 -13.13
CA GLN A 222 -32.41 -23.65 -12.00
C GLN A 222 -32.43 -22.82 -10.71
N PRO A 223 -33.02 -23.32 -9.61
CA PRO A 223 -33.05 -22.61 -8.34
C PRO A 223 -31.63 -22.18 -7.93
N GLY A 224 -31.42 -20.89 -7.71
CA GLY A 224 -30.10 -20.34 -7.33
C GLY A 224 -29.18 -19.95 -8.50
N THR A 225 -29.63 -20.06 -9.75
CA THR A 225 -28.87 -19.57 -10.92
C THR A 225 -29.42 -18.21 -11.39
N LEU A 226 -28.57 -17.18 -11.42
CA LEU A 226 -28.88 -15.90 -12.07
C LEU A 226 -28.76 -16.10 -13.57
N GLN A 227 -29.88 -16.08 -14.29
CA GLN A 227 -29.87 -16.13 -15.75
C GLN A 227 -29.88 -14.72 -16.34
N PRO A 228 -29.18 -14.47 -17.46
CA PRO A 228 -29.26 -13.19 -18.16
C PRO A 228 -30.71 -12.90 -18.61
N PRO A 229 -31.21 -11.67 -18.45
CA PRO A 229 -32.55 -11.30 -18.90
C PRO A 229 -32.59 -11.21 -20.42
N MET A 230 -33.05 -12.28 -21.07
CA MET A 230 -33.07 -12.42 -22.54
C MET A 230 -33.87 -11.33 -23.26
N VAL A 231 -34.84 -10.69 -22.58
CA VAL A 231 -35.61 -9.54 -23.09
C VAL A 231 -34.72 -8.34 -23.44
N LEU A 232 -33.54 -8.21 -22.83
CA LEU A 232 -32.62 -7.12 -23.14
C LEU A 232 -31.95 -7.26 -24.52
N LEU A 233 -32.04 -8.43 -25.17
CA LEU A 233 -31.52 -8.60 -26.54
C LEU A 233 -32.26 -7.74 -27.56
N ASP A 234 -33.52 -7.40 -27.28
CA ASP A 234 -34.32 -6.49 -28.10
C ASP A 234 -33.88 -5.01 -27.91
N PHE A 235 -33.11 -4.73 -26.85
CA PHE A 235 -32.64 -3.40 -26.46
C PHE A 235 -31.10 -3.38 -26.27
N PRO A 236 -30.31 -3.46 -27.35
CA PRO A 236 -28.86 -3.53 -27.26
C PRO A 236 -28.19 -2.44 -26.39
N PRO A 237 -28.59 -1.14 -26.46
CA PRO A 237 -28.01 -0.13 -25.58
C PRO A 237 -28.20 -0.44 -24.09
N LEU A 238 -29.40 -0.90 -23.71
CA LEU A 238 -29.71 -1.27 -22.32
C LEU A 238 -28.96 -2.53 -21.88
N ALA A 239 -28.78 -3.51 -22.78
CA ALA A 239 -27.94 -4.68 -22.52
C ALA A 239 -26.47 -4.29 -22.31
N CYS A 240 -25.93 -3.37 -23.12
CA CYS A 240 -24.58 -2.83 -22.98
C CYS A 240 -24.41 -2.10 -21.63
N PHE A 241 -25.38 -1.26 -21.25
CA PHE A 241 -25.38 -0.55 -19.98
C PHE A 241 -25.36 -1.51 -18.79
N LEU A 242 -26.26 -2.51 -18.75
CA LEU A 242 -26.28 -3.52 -17.71
C LEU A 242 -24.93 -4.26 -17.59
N ASN A 243 -24.34 -4.64 -18.73
CA ASN A 243 -23.04 -5.29 -18.74
C ASN A 243 -21.94 -4.39 -18.15
N GLY A 244 -21.97 -3.08 -18.43
CA GLY A 244 -21.08 -2.09 -17.81
C GLY A 244 -21.21 -2.06 -16.28
N LEU A 245 -22.44 -2.01 -15.77
CA LEU A 245 -22.68 -2.07 -14.32
C LEU A 245 -22.18 -3.38 -13.70
N LEU A 246 -22.43 -4.53 -14.36
CA LEU A 246 -21.95 -5.83 -13.90
C LEU A 246 -20.42 -5.89 -13.86
N VAL A 247 -19.73 -5.29 -14.83
CA VAL A 247 -18.27 -5.15 -14.81
C VAL A 247 -17.82 -4.30 -13.62
N ALA A 248 -18.44 -3.15 -13.38
CA ALA A 248 -18.13 -2.30 -12.23
C ALA A 248 -18.29 -3.05 -10.89
N PHE A 249 -19.37 -3.83 -10.73
CA PHE A 249 -19.56 -4.68 -9.56
C PHE A 249 -18.55 -5.83 -9.46
N ASN A 250 -18.17 -6.42 -10.60
CA ASN A 250 -17.18 -7.50 -10.64
C ASN A 250 -15.78 -7.04 -10.23
N ASP A 251 -15.42 -5.79 -10.51
CA ASP A 251 -14.17 -5.19 -10.06
C ASP A 251 -14.25 -4.80 -8.58
N LEU A 252 -15.37 -4.19 -8.16
CA LEU A 252 -15.58 -3.79 -6.77
C LEU A 252 -15.56 -4.97 -5.81
N ARG A 253 -16.11 -6.14 -6.18
CA ARG A 253 -16.26 -7.30 -5.27
C ARG A 253 -14.94 -7.75 -4.63
N LEU A 254 -13.81 -7.56 -5.31
CA LEU A 254 -12.50 -8.00 -4.85
C LEU A 254 -11.99 -7.14 -3.67
N CYS A 255 -12.50 -5.91 -3.58
CA CYS A 255 -12.21 -4.97 -2.51
C CYS A 255 -13.47 -4.11 -2.26
N CYS A 256 -14.52 -4.73 -1.71
CA CYS A 256 -15.81 -4.07 -1.40
C CYS A 256 -15.99 -3.86 0.12
N PRO A 257 -15.49 -2.75 0.68
CA PRO A 257 -15.79 -2.37 2.05
C PRO A 257 -17.28 -2.11 2.22
N VAL A 258 -17.89 -2.69 3.28
CA VAL A 258 -19.31 -2.46 3.63
C VAL A 258 -19.62 -0.97 3.80
N ALA A 259 -18.64 -0.17 4.21
CA ALA A 259 -18.78 1.29 4.31
C ALA A 259 -19.15 1.97 2.98
N LEU A 260 -18.83 1.37 1.83
CA LEU A 260 -19.17 1.92 0.52
C LEU A 260 -20.61 1.60 0.09
N ALA A 261 -21.38 0.81 0.84
CA ALA A 261 -22.70 0.37 0.41
C ALA A 261 -23.62 1.54 0.05
N GLN A 262 -23.67 2.59 0.88
CA GLN A 262 -24.49 3.77 0.62
C GLN A 262 -24.02 4.55 -0.61
N ASP A 263 -22.71 4.79 -0.73
CA ASP A 263 -22.12 5.51 -1.87
C ASP A 263 -22.36 4.77 -3.20
N VAL A 264 -22.21 3.44 -3.18
CA VAL A 264 -22.43 2.56 -4.33
C VAL A 264 -23.91 2.53 -4.71
N THR A 265 -24.82 2.44 -3.72
CA THR A 265 -26.26 2.49 -3.96
C THR A 265 -26.69 3.82 -4.56
N ALA A 266 -26.26 4.95 -3.99
CA ALA A 266 -26.60 6.28 -4.51
C ALA A 266 -26.06 6.47 -5.94
N CYS A 267 -24.81 6.06 -6.19
CA CYS A 267 -24.21 6.11 -7.53
C CYS A 267 -25.01 5.29 -8.55
N LEU A 268 -25.55 4.14 -8.15
CA LEU A 268 -26.37 3.29 -9.01
C LEU A 268 -27.76 3.89 -9.25
N GLU A 269 -28.39 4.44 -8.20
CA GLU A 269 -29.70 5.11 -8.31
C GLU A 269 -29.63 6.32 -9.25
N ASP A 270 -28.59 7.15 -9.12
CA ASP A 270 -28.35 8.28 -10.01
C ASP A 270 -28.18 7.81 -11.46
N ALA A 271 -27.34 6.80 -11.69
CA ALA A 271 -27.10 6.26 -13.03
C ALA A 271 -28.37 5.65 -13.67
N LEU A 272 -29.21 4.99 -12.88
CA LEU A 272 -30.49 4.46 -13.35
C LEU A 272 -31.51 5.57 -13.63
N GLY A 273 -31.41 6.73 -12.99
CA GLY A 273 -32.23 7.90 -13.30
C GLY A 273 -31.86 8.61 -14.61
N GLU A 274 -30.66 8.34 -15.14
CA GLU A 274 -30.14 8.93 -16.38
C GLU A 274 -30.41 8.10 -17.64
N VAL A 275 -30.97 6.89 -17.49
CA VAL A 275 -31.22 5.87 -18.53
C VAL A 275 -32.72 5.67 -18.72
#